data_AF-A0A7C7VRB8-F1
#
_entry.id   AF-A0A7C7VRB8-F1
#
_cell.length_a   1.000
_cell.length_b   1.000
_cell.length_c   1.000
_cell.angle_alpha   90.00
_cell.angle_beta   90.00
_cell.angle_gamma   90.00
#
_symmetry.space_group_name_H-M   'P 1'
#
loop_
_entity.id
_entity.type
_entity.pdbx_description
1 polymer ?
#
loop_
_entity_poly.entity_id
_entity_poly.type
_entity_poly.pdbx_seq_one_letter_code
_entity_poly.pdbx_strand_id
1 'polypeptide(L)'
;ASGCSLVFMGNIDWDVNEGLEIDRTIPRFAKDPAFMDRIHGLIPGWRLPKITGEEHLAKGKGLALDYLGSVLHELRMMNFREEVKGLVDIVGNPSIRDQQAVIRLLSGFLKILYPDMNFDGLLLPKIVQIVEEMRGIIRKWLAAKLPHEYGEDFEVVLIG
;
A
#
# COMPACT_ATOMS: atom_id res chain seq x y z
N ALA A 1 5.33 -6.03 -20.43
CA ALA A 1 4.76 -5.03 -19.50
C ALA A 1 5.91 -4.23 -18.90
N SER A 2 5.80 -2.90 -18.82
CA SER A 2 6.86 -2.05 -18.24
C SER A 2 7.10 -2.42 -16.77
N GLY A 3 8.37 -2.51 -16.36
CA GLY A 3 8.75 -2.78 -14.97
C GLY A 3 8.67 -1.56 -14.05
N CYS A 4 8.27 -0.38 -14.51
CA CYS A 4 8.24 0.78 -13.63
C CYS A 4 6.99 0.79 -12.73
N SER A 5 7.17 1.21 -11.49
CA SER A 5 6.09 1.68 -10.61
C SER A 5 6.22 3.19 -10.48
N LEU A 6 5.10 3.88 -10.30
CA LEU A 6 5.07 5.31 -10.03
C LEU A 6 4.71 5.55 -8.57
N VAL A 7 5.39 6.49 -7.94
CA VAL A 7 5.08 6.98 -6.59
C VAL A 7 4.87 8.49 -6.72
N PHE A 8 3.70 8.96 -6.27
CA PHE A 8 3.38 10.37 -6.23
C PHE A 8 3.46 10.84 -4.78
N MET A 9 4.13 11.97 -4.56
CA MET A 9 4.22 12.62 -3.26
C MET A 9 3.61 14.01 -3.35
N GLY A 10 2.85 14.40 -2.35
CA GLY A 10 2.21 15.71 -2.26
C GLY A 10 2.09 16.13 -0.81
N ASN A 11 2.23 17.43 -0.57
CA ASN A 11 2.02 18.02 0.74
C ASN A 11 0.62 18.63 0.80
N ILE A 12 0.04 18.59 1.99
CA ILE A 12 -1.19 19.30 2.33
C ILE A 12 -0.86 20.48 3.23
N ASP A 13 -1.51 21.61 3.01
CA ASP A 13 -1.32 22.87 3.72
C ASP A 13 -2.49 23.22 4.66
N TRP A 14 -3.43 22.28 4.84
CA TRP A 14 -4.61 22.42 5.66
C TRP A 14 -4.73 21.28 6.68
N ASP A 15 -5.49 21.51 7.75
CA ASP A 15 -5.64 20.57 8.86
C ASP A 15 -6.72 19.52 8.57
N VAL A 16 -6.34 18.25 8.52
CA VAL A 16 -7.23 17.13 8.18
C VAL A 16 -8.00 16.70 9.43
N ASN A 17 -8.90 17.57 9.89
CA ASN A 17 -9.64 17.35 11.14
C ASN A 17 -10.86 16.44 10.99
N GLU A 18 -11.50 16.38 9.82
CA GLU A 18 -12.71 15.58 9.62
C GLU A 18 -12.79 15.01 8.20
N GLY A 19 -12.65 13.69 8.09
CA GLY A 19 -12.83 12.98 6.83
C GLY A 19 -11.64 13.10 5.87
N LEU A 20 -11.41 12.03 5.11
CA LEU A 20 -10.38 12.02 4.09
C LEU A 20 -10.91 12.79 2.86
N GLU A 21 -10.76 14.13 2.83
CA GLU A 21 -11.06 14.93 1.63
C GLU A 21 -9.98 14.75 0.56
N ILE A 22 -9.83 13.52 0.05
CA ILE A 22 -8.83 13.17 -0.97
C ILE A 22 -8.92 14.10 -2.17
N ASP A 23 -10.13 14.53 -2.54
CA ASP A 23 -10.37 15.48 -3.63
C ASP A 23 -9.64 16.80 -3.50
N ARG A 24 -9.41 17.31 -2.29
CA ARG A 24 -8.64 18.55 -2.09
C ARG A 24 -7.14 18.27 -2.13
N THR A 25 -6.73 17.06 -1.80
CA THR A 25 -5.32 16.64 -1.69
C THR A 25 -4.72 16.19 -3.01
N ILE A 26 -5.49 15.55 -3.90
CA ILE A 26 -4.95 14.97 -5.14
C ILE A 26 -4.91 15.99 -6.28
N PRO A 27 -3.88 15.92 -7.15
CA PRO A 27 -3.78 16.80 -8.30
C PRO A 27 -4.95 16.59 -9.27
N ARG A 28 -5.28 17.63 -10.05
CA ARG A 28 -6.46 17.63 -10.95
C ARG A 28 -6.52 16.43 -11.89
N PHE A 29 -5.39 15.97 -12.42
CA PHE A 29 -5.35 14.80 -13.30
C PHE A 29 -5.73 13.49 -12.59
N ALA A 30 -5.46 13.39 -11.29
CA ALA A 30 -5.76 12.20 -10.50
C ALA A 30 -7.23 12.12 -10.06
N LYS A 31 -8.00 13.20 -10.25
CA LYS A 31 -9.46 13.25 -9.99
C LYS A 31 -10.29 12.49 -11.02
N ASP A 32 -9.66 11.94 -12.05
CA ASP A 32 -10.29 11.00 -12.98
C ASP A 32 -10.46 9.62 -12.32
N PRO A 33 -11.68 9.10 -12.16
CA PRO A 33 -11.91 7.78 -11.57
C PRO A 33 -11.20 6.65 -12.29
N ALA A 34 -11.09 6.72 -13.62
CA ALA A 34 -10.39 5.70 -14.38
C ALA A 34 -8.88 5.69 -14.04
N PHE A 35 -8.27 6.86 -13.84
CA PHE A 35 -6.91 6.97 -13.34
C PHE A 35 -6.79 6.45 -11.91
N MET A 36 -7.65 6.91 -10.99
CA MET A 36 -7.57 6.56 -9.58
C MET A 36 -7.73 5.06 -9.33
N ASP A 37 -8.57 4.37 -10.10
CA ASP A 37 -8.74 2.92 -9.97
C ASP A 37 -7.47 2.12 -10.32
N ARG A 38 -6.52 2.72 -11.05
CA ARG A 38 -5.20 2.11 -11.33
C ARG A 38 -4.17 2.36 -10.22
N ILE A 39 -4.47 3.19 -9.22
CA ILE A 39 -3.61 3.43 -8.06
C ILE A 39 -3.78 2.28 -7.05
N HIS A 40 -2.69 1.59 -6.73
CA HIS A 40 -2.77 0.42 -5.85
C HIS A 40 -3.07 0.80 -4.39
N GLY A 41 -2.60 1.95 -3.91
CA GLY A 41 -2.89 2.40 -2.55
C GLY A 41 -2.45 3.82 -2.28
N LEU A 42 -2.97 4.41 -1.20
CA LEU A 42 -2.65 5.75 -0.73
C LEU A 42 -2.21 5.68 0.73
N ILE A 43 -1.10 6.37 1.05
CA ILE A 43 -0.61 6.50 2.43
C ILE A 43 -0.89 7.94 2.90
N PRO A 44 -1.78 8.15 3.89
CA PRO A 44 -2.00 9.47 4.47
C PRO A 44 -0.80 9.90 5.30
N GLY A 45 0.05 10.77 4.75
CA GLY A 45 1.30 11.19 5.41
C GLY A 45 1.09 11.86 6.77
N TRP A 46 -0.06 12.48 7.02
CA TRP A 46 -0.40 13.10 8.30
C TRP A 46 -0.75 12.11 9.41
N ARG A 47 -1.02 10.83 9.08
CA ARG A 47 -1.19 9.76 10.08
C ARG A 47 0.14 9.17 10.54
N LEU A 48 1.23 9.47 9.84
CA LEU A 48 2.55 8.97 10.19
C LEU A 48 3.15 9.79 11.33
N PRO A 49 3.82 9.14 12.31
CA PRO A 49 4.46 9.86 13.39
C PRO A 49 5.55 10.79 12.84
N LYS A 50 5.61 12.01 13.37
CA LYS A 50 6.69 12.95 13.02
C LYS A 50 8.01 12.45 13.59
N ILE A 51 9.02 12.36 12.73
CA ILE A 51 10.39 12.05 13.13
C ILE A 51 10.96 13.27 13.85
N THR A 52 10.90 13.28 15.18
CA THR A 52 11.21 14.46 16.01
C THR A 52 12.38 14.27 16.98
N GLY A 53 12.71 13.04 17.38
CA GLY A 53 13.80 12.75 18.33
C GLY A 53 14.87 11.78 17.81
N GLU A 54 16.02 11.76 18.49
CA GLU A 54 17.16 10.86 18.20
C GLU A 54 16.81 9.37 18.34
N GLU A 55 15.74 9.04 19.08
CA GLU A 55 15.21 7.68 19.21
C GLU A 55 14.65 7.13 17.90
N HIS A 56 14.25 7.99 16.95
CA HIS A 56 13.81 7.58 15.61
C HIS A 56 14.97 7.42 14.63
N LEU A 57 16.17 7.88 14.99
CA LEU A 57 17.36 7.76 14.16
C LEU A 57 18.04 6.42 14.40
N ALA A 58 18.54 5.81 13.34
CA ALA A 58 19.30 4.58 13.43
C ALA A 58 20.58 4.81 14.24
N LYS A 59 20.71 4.14 15.39
CA LYS A 59 21.91 4.21 16.26
C LYS A 59 22.97 3.15 15.91
N GLY A 60 22.68 2.27 14.95
CA GLY A 60 23.52 1.15 14.54
C GLY A 60 24.29 1.40 13.24
N LYS A 61 24.99 0.37 12.77
CA LYS A 61 25.66 0.40 11.46
C LYS A 61 24.61 0.45 10.34
N GLY A 62 24.75 1.43 9.45
CA GLY A 62 23.96 1.50 8.22
C GLY A 62 24.51 0.60 7.13
N LEU A 63 23.67 0.28 6.15
CA LEU A 63 24.11 -0.34 4.89
C LEU A 63 24.59 0.74 3.93
N ALA A 64 25.65 0.43 3.16
CA ALA A 64 26.04 1.26 2.04
C ALA A 64 24.90 1.31 1.00
N LEU A 65 24.66 2.48 0.41
CA LEU A 65 23.50 2.71 -0.44
C LEU A 65 23.53 1.87 -1.72
N ASP A 66 24.72 1.67 -2.28
CA ASP A 66 24.97 0.80 -3.43
C ASP A 66 24.64 -0.66 -3.11
N TYR A 67 25.07 -1.15 -1.94
CA TYR A 67 24.74 -2.48 -1.47
C TYR A 67 23.22 -2.66 -1.25
N LEU A 68 22.56 -1.70 -0.58
CA LEU A 68 21.11 -1.72 -0.40
C LEU A 68 20.39 -1.72 -1.77
N GLY A 69 20.86 -0.91 -2.71
CA GLY A 69 20.34 -0.87 -4.07
C GLY A 69 20.45 -2.23 -4.78
N SER A 70 21.59 -2.92 -4.67
CA SER A 70 21.77 -4.27 -5.19
C SER A 70 20.82 -5.28 -4.54
N VAL A 71 20.65 -5.24 -3.21
CA VAL A 71 19.70 -6.12 -2.51
C VAL A 71 18.26 -5.88 -2.99
N LEU A 72 17.83 -4.62 -3.08
CA LEU A 72 16.50 -4.28 -3.59
C LEU A 72 16.29 -4.72 -5.05
N HIS A 73 17.36 -4.69 -5.87
CA HIS A 73 17.33 -5.20 -7.23
C HIS A 73 17.10 -6.72 -7.27
N GLU A 74 17.80 -7.49 -6.44
CA GLU A 74 17.60 -8.94 -6.34
C GLU A 74 16.21 -9.30 -5.79
N LEU A 75 15.76 -8.64 -4.72
CA LEU A 75 14.41 -8.83 -4.16
C LEU A 75 13.31 -8.53 -5.18
N ARG A 76 13.54 -7.58 -6.09
CA ARG A 76 12.61 -7.26 -7.17
C ARG A 76 12.41 -8.44 -8.12
N MET A 77 13.43 -9.25 -8.35
CA MET A 77 13.39 -10.43 -9.24
C MET A 77 12.66 -11.62 -8.61
N MET A 78 12.60 -11.71 -7.29
CA MET A 78 11.85 -12.75 -6.59
C MET A 78 10.34 -12.64 -6.84
N ASN A 79 9.64 -13.77 -6.97
CA ASN A 79 8.18 -13.78 -7.04
C ASN A 79 7.61 -14.06 -5.64
N PHE A 80 6.71 -13.20 -5.17
CA PHE A 80 6.00 -13.37 -3.89
C PHE A 80 4.47 -13.46 -4.11
N ARG A 81 4.02 -13.48 -5.38
CA ARG A 81 2.60 -13.38 -5.70
C ARG A 81 1.84 -14.66 -5.38
N GLU A 82 2.48 -15.80 -5.52
CA GLU A 82 1.83 -17.10 -5.30
C GLU A 82 1.68 -17.34 -3.79
N GLU A 83 2.71 -17.01 -3.04
CA GLU A 83 2.78 -17.00 -1.60
C GLU A 83 1.70 -16.09 -1.02
N VAL A 84 1.63 -14.84 -1.48
CA VAL A 84 0.58 -13.89 -1.04
C VAL A 84 -0.82 -14.43 -1.31
N LYS A 85 -1.08 -15.03 -2.47
CA LYS A 85 -2.39 -15.64 -2.77
C LYS A 85 -2.73 -16.82 -1.86
N GLY A 86 -1.73 -17.51 -1.33
CA GLY A 86 -1.93 -18.56 -0.33
C GLY A 86 -2.04 -18.04 1.11
N LEU A 87 -1.62 -16.79 1.36
CA LEU A 87 -1.64 -16.18 2.69
C LEU A 87 -2.91 -15.40 3.01
N VAL A 88 -3.56 -14.81 2.01
CA VAL A 88 -4.73 -13.96 2.23
C VAL A 88 -5.89 -14.33 1.32
N ASP A 89 -7.10 -14.13 1.84
CA ASP A 89 -8.33 -14.09 1.06
C ASP A 89 -8.91 -12.68 1.06
N ILE A 90 -9.58 -12.29 -0.01
CA ILE A 90 -10.18 -10.96 -0.18
C ILE A 90 -11.68 -11.13 -0.29
N VAL A 91 -12.38 -10.87 0.82
CA VAL A 91 -13.80 -11.15 1.01
C VAL A 91 -14.65 -9.92 0.68
N GLY A 92 -15.90 -10.14 0.27
CA GLY A 92 -16.84 -9.09 -0.14
C GLY A 92 -17.05 -9.09 -1.66
N ASN A 93 -16.93 -7.92 -2.29
CA ASN A 93 -17.06 -7.79 -3.75
C ASN A 93 -15.89 -6.97 -4.36
N PRO A 94 -14.64 -7.43 -4.21
CA PRO A 94 -13.49 -6.74 -4.78
C PRO A 94 -13.49 -6.83 -6.30
N SER A 95 -13.09 -5.76 -6.99
CA SER A 95 -12.80 -5.83 -8.42
C SER A 95 -11.48 -6.58 -8.67
N ILE A 96 -11.24 -7.00 -9.91
CA ILE A 96 -9.94 -7.56 -10.33
C ILE A 96 -8.79 -6.57 -10.02
N ARG A 97 -9.05 -5.26 -10.11
CA ARG A 97 -8.05 -4.24 -9.78
C ARG A 97 -7.77 -4.14 -8.30
N ASP A 98 -8.79 -4.28 -7.45
CA ASP A 98 -8.62 -4.36 -5.99
C ASP A 98 -7.76 -5.56 -5.61
N GLN A 99 -8.07 -6.75 -6.15
CA GLN A 99 -7.28 -7.96 -5.90
C GLN A 99 -5.82 -7.81 -6.35
N GLN A 100 -5.59 -7.29 -7.56
CA GLN A 100 -4.24 -7.07 -8.07
C GLN A 100 -3.48 -6.03 -7.24
N ALA A 101 -4.16 -5.00 -6.74
CA ALA A 101 -3.55 -3.98 -5.87
C ALA A 101 -3.11 -4.56 -4.54
N VAL A 102 -3.99 -5.28 -3.85
CA VAL A 102 -3.68 -5.94 -2.57
C VAL A 102 -2.52 -6.91 -2.74
N ILE A 103 -2.56 -7.80 -3.74
CA ILE A 103 -1.51 -8.80 -3.98
C ILE A 103 -0.15 -8.11 -4.26
N ARG A 104 -0.13 -7.03 -5.05
CA ARG A 104 1.10 -6.32 -5.37
C ARG A 104 1.67 -5.54 -4.19
N LEU A 105 0.82 -4.91 -3.39
CA LEU A 105 1.24 -4.19 -2.19
C LEU A 105 1.81 -5.17 -1.16
N LEU A 106 1.08 -6.24 -0.83
CA LEU A 106 1.55 -7.29 0.08
C LEU A 106 2.88 -7.89 -0.40
N SER A 107 2.98 -8.24 -1.68
CA SER A 107 4.22 -8.75 -2.27
C SER A 107 5.40 -7.79 -2.06
N GLY A 108 5.18 -6.48 -2.18
CA GLY A 108 6.21 -5.47 -1.94
C GLY A 108 6.64 -5.39 -0.48
N PHE A 109 5.68 -5.36 0.45
CA PHE A 109 5.97 -5.33 1.89
C PHE A 109 6.71 -6.59 2.36
N LEU A 110 6.23 -7.77 1.93
CA LEU A 110 6.81 -9.05 2.34
C LEU A 110 8.23 -9.23 1.80
N LYS A 111 8.55 -8.76 0.59
CA LYS A 111 9.94 -8.78 0.09
C LYS A 111 10.90 -8.01 0.99
N ILE A 112 10.46 -6.89 1.55
CA ILE A 112 11.30 -6.02 2.37
C ILE A 112 11.41 -6.57 3.80
N LEU A 113 10.31 -7.06 4.36
CA LEU A 113 10.21 -7.43 5.77
C LEU A 113 10.49 -8.92 6.03
N TYR A 114 10.24 -9.78 5.04
CA TYR A 114 10.40 -11.23 5.08
C TYR A 114 11.10 -11.72 3.80
N PRO A 115 12.34 -11.27 3.54
CA PRO A 115 13.07 -11.63 2.31
C PRO A 115 13.38 -13.13 2.22
N ASP A 116 13.34 -13.85 3.34
CA ASP A 116 13.53 -15.29 3.47
C ASP A 116 12.22 -16.10 3.31
N MET A 117 11.09 -15.43 3.04
CA MET A 117 9.76 -16.04 2.90
C MET A 117 9.23 -16.73 4.16
N ASN A 118 9.79 -16.44 5.34
CA ASN A 118 9.26 -16.96 6.60
C ASN A 118 8.27 -15.98 7.22
N PHE A 119 6.96 -16.21 7.08
CA PHE A 119 5.91 -15.26 7.48
C PHE A 119 5.37 -15.45 8.91
N ASP A 120 6.14 -16.09 9.79
CA ASP A 120 5.74 -16.45 11.17
C ASP A 120 5.71 -15.27 12.17
N GLY A 121 6.06 -14.06 11.72
CA GLY A 121 6.20 -12.91 12.61
C GLY A 121 4.90 -12.16 12.92
N LEU A 122 4.90 -11.47 14.07
CA LEU A 122 3.81 -10.59 14.55
C LEU A 122 3.51 -9.38 13.63
N LEU A 123 4.32 -9.16 12.59
CA LEU A 123 4.12 -8.06 11.64
C LEU A 123 3.13 -8.42 10.52
N LEU A 124 2.98 -9.70 10.17
CA LEU A 124 2.13 -10.10 9.05
C LEU A 124 0.68 -9.55 9.16
N PRO A 125 -0.04 -9.70 10.29
CA PRO A 125 -1.38 -9.13 10.43
C PRO A 125 -1.40 -7.60 10.28
N LYS A 126 -0.37 -6.91 10.78
CA LYS A 126 -0.25 -5.45 10.66
C LYS A 126 -0.03 -5.01 9.21
N ILE A 127 0.79 -5.76 8.46
CA ILE A 127 1.03 -5.49 7.04
C ILE A 127 -0.27 -5.66 6.25
N VAL A 128 -1.03 -6.72 6.52
CA VAL A 128 -2.34 -6.96 5.89
C VAL A 128 -3.29 -5.81 6.15
N GLN A 129 -3.43 -5.40 7.42
CA GLN A 129 -4.26 -4.26 7.79
C GLN A 129 -3.82 -2.97 7.08
N ILE A 130 -2.51 -2.68 7.04
CA ILE A 130 -1.98 -1.49 6.34
C ILE A 130 -2.35 -1.52 4.86
N VAL A 131 -2.19 -2.67 4.20
CA VAL A 131 -2.51 -2.79 2.77
C VAL A 131 -4.00 -2.65 2.51
N GLU A 132 -4.84 -3.26 3.34
CA GLU A 132 -6.29 -3.09 3.29
C GLU A 132 -6.67 -1.62 3.40
N GLU A 133 -6.16 -0.91 4.41
CA GLU A 133 -6.43 0.51 4.61
C GLU A 133 -5.98 1.34 3.39
N MET A 134 -4.78 1.07 2.87
CA MET A 134 -4.22 1.78 1.71
C MET A 134 -5.11 1.67 0.46
N ARG A 135 -5.61 0.47 0.13
CA ARG A 135 -6.49 0.28 -1.04
C ARG A 135 -7.94 0.66 -0.71
N GLY A 136 -8.39 0.45 0.52
CA GLY A 136 -9.70 0.84 1.03
C GLY A 136 -9.94 2.36 0.93
N ILE A 137 -8.91 3.18 1.14
CA ILE A 137 -8.96 4.62 0.88
C ILE A 137 -9.35 4.93 -0.57
N ILE A 138 -8.70 4.26 -1.53
CA ILE A 138 -8.97 4.42 -2.96
C ILE A 138 -10.39 3.95 -3.28
N ARG A 139 -10.79 2.80 -2.72
CA ARG A 139 -12.11 2.20 -2.92
C ARG A 139 -13.23 3.10 -2.42
N LYS A 140 -13.10 3.66 -1.22
CA LYS A 140 -14.06 4.62 -0.63
C LYS A 140 -14.23 5.87 -1.49
N TRP A 141 -13.13 6.38 -2.05
CA TRP A 141 -13.19 7.52 -2.96
C TRP A 141 -13.90 7.18 -4.28
N LEU A 142 -13.62 6.01 -4.86
CA LEU A 142 -14.29 5.54 -6.07
C LEU A 142 -15.79 5.32 -5.82
N ALA A 143 -16.17 4.72 -4.70
CA ALA A 143 -17.57 4.54 -4.31
C ALA A 143 -18.32 5.88 -4.15
N ALA A 144 -17.65 6.91 -3.61
CA ALA A 144 -18.22 8.26 -3.53
C ALA A 144 -18.44 8.92 -4.90
N LYS A 145 -17.65 8.57 -5.92
CA LYS A 145 -17.75 9.15 -7.29
C LYS A 145 -18.63 8.32 -8.23
N LEU A 146 -18.58 7.00 -8.10
CA LEU A 146 -19.20 6.01 -8.98
C LEU A 146 -19.92 4.94 -8.13
N PRO A 147 -20.97 5.31 -7.38
CA PRO A 147 -21.64 4.41 -6.43
C PRO A 147 -22.35 3.22 -7.09
N HIS A 148 -22.60 3.28 -8.41
CA HIS A 148 -23.22 2.21 -9.18
C HIS A 148 -22.21 1.15 -9.65
N GLU A 149 -20.91 1.47 -9.70
CA GLU A 149 -19.85 0.53 -10.09
C GLU A 149 -19.12 -0.06 -8.89
N TYR A 150 -19.00 0.71 -7.80
CA TYR A 150 -18.25 0.34 -6.61
C TYR A 150 -19.22 0.16 -5.44
N GLY A 151 -19.51 -1.10 -5.09
CA GLY A 151 -20.32 -1.49 -3.92
C GLY A 151 -19.53 -1.51 -2.60
N GLU A 152 -20.13 -2.11 -1.56
CA GLU A 152 -19.60 -2.22 -0.18
C GLU A 152 -18.10 -2.61 -0.14
N ASP A 153 -17.44 -2.18 0.94
CA ASP A 153 -16.01 -2.40 1.18
C ASP A 153 -15.63 -3.90 1.08
N PHE A 154 -14.37 -4.16 0.75
CA PHE A 154 -13.78 -5.50 0.85
C PHE A 154 -12.90 -5.57 2.09
N GLU A 155 -12.71 -6.78 2.60
CA GLU A 155 -11.78 -7.06 3.71
C GLU A 155 -10.67 -7.99 3.24
N VAL A 156 -9.46 -7.83 3.77
CA VAL A 156 -8.33 -8.71 3.49
C VAL A 156 -8.06 -9.55 4.74
N VAL A 157 -8.39 -10.84 4.67
CA VAL A 157 -8.26 -11.76 5.80
C VAL A 157 -7.09 -12.70 5.60
N LEU A 158 -6.40 -13.05 6.68
CA LEU A 158 -5.36 -14.09 6.64
C LEU A 158 -6.02 -15.48 6.53
N ILE A 159 -5.46 -16.31 5.65
CA ILE A 159 -5.81 -17.73 5.56
C ILE A 159 -5.06 -18.44 6.70
N GLY A 160 -5.82 -19.11 7.56
CA GLY A 160 -5.29 -19.88 8.70
C GLY A 160 -4.79 -21.27 8.32
#